data_AF-A0A507EM94-F1
#
_entry.id   AF-A0A507EM94-F1
#
_cell.length_a   1.000
_cell.length_b   1.000
_cell.length_c   1.000
_cell.angle_alpha   90.00
_cell.angle_beta   90.00
_cell.angle_gamma   90.00
#
_symmetry.space_group_name_H-M   'P 1'
#
loop_
_entity.id
_entity.type
_entity.pdbx_description
1 polymer ?
#
loop_
_entity_poly.entity_id
_entity_poly.type
_entity_poly.pdbx_seq_one_letter_code
_entity_poly.pdbx_strand_id
1 'polypeptide(L)'
;MSLVGRPTVVAAGTRSNDGVQMVTDNHTLFQTEISNNQPNRGNPAKLSVKVERIISYSNPQSILVLTHRPTSGSLHVSVWDPVIPPKTQLSIINNSSSAILSFFSNAAVSSSRLIYITAGLMFDPASPLPFGGPKTQPGYVDYFGTTVTSLLRYLVGASFKWYWACRGRAALDFLARSVNKARKLHFAGNGDLLNKLMLKGMKKAGHIEWSGSVSIPEALRHRPEAFSAEDQDAVAFTPRLALFTRGCKKEGSVAASWFW
;
A
#
# COMPACT_ATOMS: atom_id res chain seq x y z
N MET A 1 -29.47 46.76 23.80
CA MET A 1 -28.27 47.59 24.01
C MET A 1 -27.38 47.45 22.79
N SER A 2 -27.29 48.53 22.02
CA SER A 2 -26.46 48.69 20.82
C SER A 2 -24.97 48.74 21.13
N LEU A 3 -24.15 48.51 20.10
CA LEU A 3 -22.91 49.21 19.67
C LEU A 3 -22.06 48.18 18.91
N VAL A 4 -22.06 48.13 17.57
CA VAL A 4 -21.42 49.05 16.60
C VAL A 4 -19.93 49.27 16.91
N GLY A 5 -19.07 48.83 15.98
CA GLY A 5 -17.64 49.15 15.99
C GLY A 5 -16.85 48.52 14.84
N ARG A 6 -16.92 49.12 13.64
CA ARG A 6 -15.82 49.14 12.66
C ARG A 6 -15.06 50.45 12.84
N PRO A 7 -13.73 50.47 12.61
CA PRO A 7 -13.15 51.22 11.48
C PRO A 7 -11.99 50.44 10.80
N THR A 8 -11.77 50.45 9.48
CA THR A 8 -11.30 51.49 8.53
C THR A 8 -9.77 51.68 8.47
N VAL A 9 -9.16 51.13 7.40
CA VAL A 9 -8.15 51.65 6.43
C VAL A 9 -7.00 52.55 6.94
N VAL A 10 -5.73 52.28 6.54
CA VAL A 10 -4.76 53.24 5.95
C VAL A 10 -3.58 52.54 5.22
N ALA A 11 -3.44 52.91 3.92
CA ALA A 11 -2.29 53.23 3.05
C ALA A 11 -0.97 52.40 2.92
N ALA A 12 -0.68 52.11 1.65
CA ALA A 12 0.47 52.51 0.82
C ALA A 12 1.92 52.39 1.34
N GLY A 13 2.74 51.69 0.54
CA GLY A 13 4.20 51.76 0.56
C GLY A 13 4.79 51.32 -0.78
N THR A 14 4.97 52.28 -1.68
CA THR A 14 5.83 52.20 -2.87
C THR A 14 7.30 52.22 -2.46
N ARG A 15 8.13 51.33 -3.03
CA ARG A 15 9.58 51.58 -3.16
C ARG A 15 10.16 50.93 -4.41
N SER A 16 10.53 51.82 -5.32
CA SER A 16 11.51 51.66 -6.39
C SER A 16 12.92 51.58 -5.79
N ASN A 17 13.80 50.77 -6.39
CA ASN A 17 15.06 51.23 -6.99
C ASN A 17 15.90 50.06 -7.55
N ASP A 18 16.33 50.26 -8.79
CA ASP A 18 17.70 50.12 -9.32
C ASP A 18 18.48 48.86 -8.91
N GLY A 19 18.86 47.97 -9.83
CA GLY A 19 19.58 48.28 -11.06
C GLY A 19 21.06 47.95 -10.83
N VAL A 20 21.46 46.71 -11.15
CA VAL A 20 22.87 46.39 -11.47
C VAL A 20 22.90 45.41 -12.63
N GLN A 21 23.58 45.86 -13.67
CA GLN A 21 23.84 45.25 -14.96
C GLN A 21 25.29 44.74 -14.94
N MET A 22 25.52 43.46 -15.23
CA MET A 22 26.80 42.86 -15.64
C MET A 22 26.39 41.60 -16.43
N VAL A 23 26.29 41.61 -17.76
CA VAL A 23 27.38 41.50 -18.74
C VAL A 23 28.47 40.54 -18.28
N THR A 24 28.43 39.31 -18.82
CA THR A 24 29.56 38.69 -19.51
C THR A 24 29.05 37.55 -20.37
N ASP A 25 29.15 37.76 -21.67
CA ASP A 25 29.16 36.73 -22.70
C ASP A 25 30.28 35.73 -22.43
N ASN A 26 30.03 34.45 -22.69
CA ASN A 26 31.06 33.54 -23.16
C ASN A 26 30.44 32.49 -24.07
N HIS A 27 30.59 32.76 -25.36
CA HIS A 27 30.65 31.77 -26.42
C HIS A 27 31.59 30.62 -26.02
N THR A 28 31.12 29.38 -26.08
CA THR A 28 32.04 28.26 -26.36
C THR A 28 31.35 27.27 -27.27
N LEU A 29 31.77 27.40 -28.53
CA LEU A 29 31.53 26.53 -29.66
C LEU A 29 32.30 25.21 -29.41
N PHE A 30 31.59 24.09 -29.27
CA PHE A 30 32.17 22.77 -29.52
C PHE A 30 31.27 22.05 -30.54
N GLN A 31 31.60 22.29 -31.80
CA GLN A 31 31.36 21.34 -32.87
C GLN A 31 32.39 20.23 -32.70
N THR A 32 31.91 19.01 -32.43
CA THR A 32 32.70 17.80 -32.68
C THR A 32 31.92 16.99 -33.72
N GLU A 33 32.37 17.09 -34.96
CA GLU A 33 32.07 16.13 -36.01
C GLU A 33 32.57 14.75 -35.58
N ILE A 34 31.67 13.77 -35.48
CA ILE A 34 32.05 12.36 -35.49
C ILE A 34 31.25 11.68 -36.59
N SER A 35 31.93 11.63 -37.75
CA SER A 35 31.99 10.55 -38.73
C SER A 35 30.83 9.54 -38.78
N ASN A 36 30.15 9.59 -39.93
CA ASN A 36 29.43 8.49 -40.55
C ASN A 36 30.18 7.16 -40.45
N ASN A 37 29.49 6.12 -39.98
CA ASN A 37 29.69 4.73 -40.40
C ASN A 37 28.39 3.95 -40.16
N GLN A 38 27.57 3.84 -41.20
CA GLN A 38 26.63 2.71 -41.32
C GLN A 38 27.45 1.46 -41.66
N PRO A 39 27.06 0.30 -41.12
CA PRO A 39 26.43 -0.65 -42.01
C PRO A 39 25.28 -1.44 -41.39
N ASN A 40 24.50 -1.99 -42.32
CA ASN A 40 23.71 -3.20 -42.21
C ASN A 40 22.21 -3.07 -41.84
N ARG A 41 21.42 -2.95 -42.91
CA ARG A 41 19.99 -3.26 -42.96
C ARG A 41 19.76 -4.74 -42.63
N GLY A 42 19.51 -5.03 -41.36
CA GLY A 42 18.83 -6.26 -40.95
C GLY A 42 17.31 -6.07 -41.01
N ASN A 43 16.63 -6.88 -41.80
CA ASN A 43 15.17 -6.93 -41.93
C ASN A 43 14.46 -6.86 -40.56
N PRO A 44 13.50 -5.93 -40.33
CA PRO A 44 12.62 -6.04 -39.19
C PRO A 44 11.69 -7.24 -39.43
N ALA A 45 11.99 -8.36 -38.76
CA ALA A 45 11.06 -9.46 -38.63
C ALA A 45 9.74 -8.89 -38.11
N LYS A 46 8.72 -8.98 -38.96
CA LYS A 46 7.35 -8.51 -38.74
C LYS A 46 6.78 -9.27 -37.54
N LEU A 47 6.99 -8.74 -36.33
CA LEU A 47 6.40 -9.26 -35.11
C LEU A 47 4.88 -9.09 -35.25
N SER A 48 4.21 -10.18 -35.60
CA SER A 48 2.77 -10.27 -35.63
C SER A 48 2.26 -9.93 -34.22
N VAL A 49 1.68 -8.74 -34.07
CA VAL A 49 0.96 -8.33 -32.87
C VAL A 49 -0.15 -9.35 -32.66
N LYS A 50 0.03 -10.26 -31.70
CA LYS A 50 -1.03 -11.18 -31.28
C LYS A 50 -2.16 -10.32 -30.76
N VAL A 51 -3.25 -10.26 -31.52
CA VAL A 51 -4.49 -9.62 -31.10
C VAL A 51 -4.93 -10.31 -29.81
N GLU A 52 -4.80 -9.59 -28.72
CA GLU A 52 -5.11 -10.03 -27.38
C GLU A 52 -6.62 -10.31 -27.32
N ARG A 53 -7.01 -11.59 -27.17
CA ARG A 53 -8.42 -11.98 -27.12
C ARG A 53 -9.08 -11.30 -25.93
N ILE A 54 -10.18 -10.59 -26.21
CA ILE A 54 -11.10 -10.09 -25.19
C ILE A 54 -11.74 -11.31 -24.52
N ILE A 55 -11.30 -11.64 -23.30
CA ILE A 55 -11.91 -12.68 -22.48
C ILE A 55 -13.19 -12.08 -21.87
N SER A 56 -14.34 -12.40 -22.46
CA SER A 56 -15.63 -12.12 -21.84
C SER A 56 -15.87 -13.10 -20.71
N TYR A 57 -16.00 -12.61 -19.50
CA TYR A 57 -16.26 -13.43 -18.32
C TYR A 57 -17.75 -13.34 -17.96
N SER A 58 -18.45 -14.47 -18.03
CA SER A 58 -19.90 -14.60 -17.85
C SER A 58 -20.39 -14.52 -16.40
N ASN A 59 -19.53 -14.75 -15.41
CA ASN A 59 -19.95 -14.80 -14.01
C ASN A 59 -19.97 -13.41 -13.35
N PRO A 60 -21.01 -13.08 -12.55
CA PRO A 60 -21.02 -11.87 -11.73
C PRO A 60 -19.89 -11.92 -10.71
N GLN A 61 -19.18 -10.80 -10.54
CA GLN A 61 -18.10 -10.73 -9.55
C GLN A 61 -18.68 -10.77 -8.13
N SER A 62 -18.04 -11.54 -7.24
CA SER A 62 -18.35 -11.49 -5.82
C SER A 62 -18.15 -10.07 -5.29
N ILE A 63 -19.07 -9.58 -4.46
CA ILE A 63 -18.87 -8.31 -3.77
C ILE A 63 -17.82 -8.56 -2.68
N LEU A 64 -16.71 -7.84 -2.73
CA LEU A 64 -15.66 -7.92 -1.72
C LEU A 64 -15.69 -6.69 -0.82
N VAL A 65 -15.34 -6.87 0.45
CA VAL A 65 -15.17 -5.79 1.42
C VAL A 65 -13.93 -6.02 2.27
N LEU A 66 -13.34 -4.94 2.78
CA LEU A 66 -12.37 -5.04 3.86
C LEU A 66 -13.11 -5.06 5.19
N THR A 67 -12.84 -6.08 6.01
CA THR A 67 -13.46 -6.26 7.31
C THR A 67 -12.38 -6.31 8.37
N HIS A 68 -12.51 -5.47 9.38
CA HIS A 68 -11.71 -5.54 10.60
C HIS A 68 -12.27 -6.68 11.46
N ARG A 69 -11.43 -7.65 11.79
CA ARG A 69 -11.77 -8.74 12.72
C ARG A 69 -11.11 -8.44 14.07
N PRO A 70 -11.86 -7.94 15.08
CA PRO A 70 -11.27 -7.56 16.36
C PRO A 70 -10.59 -8.72 17.08
N THR A 71 -11.17 -9.93 16.97
CA THR A 71 -10.67 -11.13 17.66
C THR A 71 -9.28 -11.57 17.22
N SER A 72 -8.92 -11.34 15.96
CA SER A 72 -7.61 -11.72 15.41
C SER A 72 -6.68 -10.53 15.24
N GLY A 73 -7.11 -9.33 15.65
CA GLY A 73 -6.30 -8.12 15.47
C GLY A 73 -5.85 -7.91 14.03
N SER A 74 -6.67 -8.28 13.04
CA SER A 74 -6.30 -8.31 11.62
C SER A 74 -7.38 -7.76 10.69
N LEU A 75 -6.94 -7.23 9.55
CA LEU A 75 -7.80 -6.82 8.44
C LEU A 75 -7.81 -7.90 7.35
N HIS A 76 -8.99 -8.35 6.95
CA HIS A 76 -9.16 -9.36 5.89
C HIS A 76 -10.03 -8.85 4.74
N VAL A 77 -9.81 -9.42 3.56
CA VAL A 77 -10.71 -9.30 2.40
C VAL A 77 -11.74 -10.42 2.50
N SER A 78 -13.01 -10.09 2.73
CA SER A 78 -14.10 -11.05 2.81
C SER A 78 -15.07 -10.87 1.65
N VAL A 79 -15.73 -11.96 1.26
CA VAL A 79 -16.92 -11.89 0.41
C VAL A 79 -18.05 -11.29 1.25
N TRP A 80 -18.74 -10.32 0.70
CA TRP A 80 -19.93 -9.75 1.29
C TRP A 80 -21.13 -10.60 0.89
N ASP A 81 -21.84 -11.14 1.87
CA ASP A 81 -23.07 -11.89 1.61
C ASP A 81 -24.13 -10.95 1.03
N PRO A 82 -24.92 -11.41 0.04
CA PRO A 82 -25.91 -10.58 -0.63
C PRO A 82 -27.05 -10.22 0.32
N VAL A 83 -26.87 -9.12 1.07
CA VAL A 83 -27.96 -8.43 1.78
C VAL A 83 -28.62 -7.48 0.79
N ILE A 84 -29.94 -7.59 0.65
CA ILE A 84 -30.77 -6.61 -0.06
C ILE A 84 -30.90 -5.38 0.87
N PRO A 85 -30.59 -4.15 0.42
CA PRO A 85 -30.32 -3.71 -0.95
C PRO A 85 -28.83 -3.81 -1.38
N PRO A 86 -28.56 -3.89 -2.70
CA PRO A 86 -27.20 -3.97 -3.23
C PRO A 86 -26.36 -2.74 -2.85
N LYS A 87 -25.15 -2.98 -2.33
CA LYS A 87 -24.22 -1.89 -1.98
C LYS A 87 -23.67 -1.21 -3.25
N THR A 88 -23.72 0.12 -3.25
CA THR A 88 -23.03 0.92 -4.27
C THR A 88 -21.52 0.80 -4.12
N GLN A 89 -20.77 0.99 -5.23
CA GLN A 89 -19.31 1.02 -5.22
C GLN A 89 -18.75 2.02 -4.19
N LEU A 90 -19.37 3.20 -4.10
CA LEU A 90 -19.01 4.22 -3.13
C LEU A 90 -19.21 3.76 -1.69
N SER A 91 -20.30 3.04 -1.40
CA SER A 91 -20.55 2.44 -0.07
C SER A 91 -19.50 1.39 0.28
N ILE A 92 -19.08 0.55 -0.67
CA ILE A 92 -18.03 -0.46 -0.45
C ILE A 92 -16.69 0.21 -0.09
N ILE A 93 -16.31 1.26 -0.84
CA ILE A 93 -15.08 2.02 -0.59
C ILE A 93 -15.13 2.70 0.78
N ASN A 94 -16.25 3.36 1.12
CA ASN A 94 -16.40 4.04 2.40
C ASN A 94 -16.35 3.05 3.57
N ASN A 95 -17.10 1.95 3.50
CA ASN A 95 -17.09 0.91 4.55
C ASN A 95 -15.71 0.31 4.75
N SER A 96 -15.01 0.02 3.65
CA SER A 96 -13.65 -0.54 3.68
C SER A 96 -12.64 0.46 4.25
N SER A 97 -12.79 1.75 3.95
CA SER A 97 -11.97 2.82 4.54
C SER A 97 -12.21 2.94 6.04
N SER A 98 -13.47 2.90 6.48
CA SER A 98 -13.84 2.90 7.90
C SER A 98 -13.31 1.68 8.65
N ALA A 99 -13.30 0.50 8.02
CA ALA A 99 -12.72 -0.71 8.60
C ALA A 99 -11.21 -0.55 8.85
N ILE A 100 -10.46 0.05 7.90
CA ILE A 100 -9.04 0.37 8.09
C ILE A 100 -8.84 1.39 9.23
N LEU A 101 -9.67 2.43 9.30
CA LEU A 101 -9.57 3.44 10.36
C LEU A 101 -9.85 2.84 11.74
N SER A 102 -10.88 2.00 11.86
CA SER A 102 -11.19 1.23 13.08
C SER A 102 -10.07 0.25 13.43
N PHE A 103 -9.41 -0.34 12.44
CA PHE A 103 -8.25 -1.19 12.67
C PHE A 103 -7.06 -0.42 13.24
N PHE A 104 -6.83 0.80 12.74
CA PHE A 104 -5.74 1.67 13.20
C PHE A 104 -6.02 2.39 14.51
N SER A 105 -7.28 2.62 14.89
CA SER A 105 -7.62 3.28 16.16
C SER A 105 -7.20 2.49 17.41
N ASN A 106 -6.83 1.21 17.23
CA ASN A 106 -6.36 0.35 18.31
C ASN A 106 -4.85 0.54 18.62
N ALA A 107 -4.16 1.46 17.95
CA ALA A 107 -2.79 1.85 18.28
C ALA A 107 -2.77 3.19 19.03
N ALA A 108 -1.80 3.41 19.90
CA ALA A 108 -1.57 4.67 20.62
C ALA A 108 -0.91 5.78 19.76
N VAL A 109 -0.77 5.57 18.44
CA VAL A 109 -0.36 6.57 17.46
C VAL A 109 -1.51 7.02 16.59
N SER A 110 -1.39 8.20 15.97
CA SER A 110 -2.38 8.68 15.01
C SER A 110 -2.55 7.69 13.85
N SER A 111 -3.80 7.38 13.48
CA SER A 111 -4.11 6.61 12.27
C SER A 111 -3.46 7.21 11.02
N SER A 112 -3.25 8.53 10.99
CA SER A 112 -2.55 9.21 9.90
C SER A 112 -1.13 8.70 9.69
N ARG A 113 -0.40 8.41 10.77
CA ARG A 113 0.95 7.84 10.70
C ARG A 113 0.91 6.47 10.03
N LEU A 114 -0.03 5.62 10.43
CA LEU A 114 -0.17 4.27 9.88
C LEU A 114 -0.65 4.28 8.41
N ILE A 115 -1.47 5.26 8.02
CA ILE A 115 -1.86 5.48 6.61
C ILE A 115 -0.63 5.85 5.77
N TYR A 116 0.21 6.78 6.24
CA TYR A 116 1.45 7.12 5.53
C TYR A 116 2.42 5.95 5.44
N ILE A 117 2.59 5.17 6.51
CA ILE A 117 3.42 3.95 6.46
C ILE A 117 2.86 2.97 5.44
N THR A 118 1.54 2.77 5.40
CA THR A 118 0.87 1.92 4.41
C THR A 118 1.15 2.42 3.00
N ALA A 119 1.02 3.72 2.74
CA ALA A 119 1.38 4.31 1.46
C ALA A 119 2.87 4.12 1.12
N GLY A 120 3.78 4.27 2.08
CA GLY A 120 5.22 4.03 1.88
C GLY A 120 5.57 2.57 1.53
N LEU A 121 4.77 1.62 2.03
CA LEU A 121 4.86 0.20 1.68
C LEU A 121 4.30 -0.08 0.27
N MET A 122 3.20 0.57 -0.11
CA MET A 122 2.49 0.30 -1.37
C MET A 122 3.03 1.10 -2.57
N PHE A 123 3.54 2.30 -2.35
CA PHE A 123 4.04 3.20 -3.40
C PHE A 123 5.51 2.88 -3.71
N ASP A 124 5.71 1.69 -4.25
CA ASP A 124 7.02 1.17 -4.64
C ASP A 124 6.97 0.66 -6.08
N PRO A 125 8.01 0.89 -6.91
CA PRO A 125 8.05 0.37 -8.28
C PRO A 125 7.81 -1.14 -8.38
N ALA A 126 8.22 -1.91 -7.36
CA ALA A 126 8.04 -3.36 -7.32
C ALA A 126 6.65 -3.81 -6.79
N SER A 127 5.78 -2.87 -6.41
CA SER A 127 4.43 -3.20 -5.96
C SER A 127 3.55 -3.68 -7.12
N PRO A 128 2.51 -4.48 -6.85
CA PRO A 128 1.55 -4.84 -7.88
C PRO A 128 0.80 -3.60 -8.40
N LEU A 129 0.27 -3.72 -9.62
CA LEU A 129 -0.72 -2.76 -10.13
C LEU A 129 -1.94 -2.72 -9.18
N PRO A 130 -2.56 -1.55 -8.96
CA PRO A 130 -2.28 -0.27 -9.62
C PRO A 130 -1.22 0.59 -8.91
N PHE A 131 -0.46 0.08 -7.93
CA PHE A 131 0.39 0.92 -7.07
C PHE A 131 1.86 0.97 -7.50
N GLY A 132 2.36 -0.11 -8.11
CA GLY A 132 3.70 -0.12 -8.70
C GLY A 132 3.73 0.40 -10.13
N GLY A 133 4.87 0.22 -10.79
CA GLY A 133 5.11 0.73 -12.12
C GLY A 133 6.51 1.32 -12.29
N PRO A 134 6.89 1.67 -13.52
CA PRO A 134 8.19 2.28 -13.80
C PRO A 134 8.35 3.60 -13.05
N LYS A 135 9.59 3.99 -12.74
CA LYS A 135 9.88 5.24 -12.01
C LYS A 135 9.36 6.50 -12.71
N THR A 136 9.27 6.46 -14.04
CA THR A 136 8.76 7.56 -14.88
C THR A 136 7.24 7.69 -14.85
N GLN A 137 6.52 6.60 -14.57
CA GLN A 137 5.06 6.57 -14.50
C GLN A 137 4.64 5.61 -13.37
N PRO A 138 4.82 6.03 -12.10
CA PRO A 138 4.41 5.21 -10.98
C PRO A 138 2.90 5.03 -10.97
N GLY A 139 2.40 3.90 -10.49
CA GLY A 139 0.96 3.62 -10.45
C GLY A 139 0.13 4.58 -9.58
N TYR A 140 0.78 5.32 -8.67
CA TYR A 140 0.17 6.37 -7.85
C TYR A 140 0.23 7.78 -8.47
N VAL A 141 0.60 7.91 -9.75
CA VAL A 141 0.65 9.21 -10.44
C VAL A 141 -0.70 9.92 -10.51
N ASP A 142 -1.80 9.17 -10.50
CA ASP A 142 -3.17 9.70 -10.56
C ASP A 142 -3.65 10.28 -9.21
N TYR A 143 -2.86 10.21 -8.15
CA TYR A 143 -3.22 10.77 -6.85
C TYR A 143 -2.83 12.25 -6.76
N PHE A 144 -3.84 13.12 -6.61
CA PHE A 144 -3.67 14.59 -6.46
C PHE A 144 -4.28 15.14 -5.16
N GLY A 145 -4.56 14.28 -4.18
CA GLY A 145 -5.15 14.70 -2.91
C GLY A 145 -4.13 15.39 -1.99
N THR A 146 -4.61 16.29 -1.13
CA THR A 146 -3.78 17.04 -0.17
C THR A 146 -3.97 16.59 1.28
N THR A 147 -4.86 15.62 1.51
CA THR A 147 -5.25 15.18 2.87
C THR A 147 -4.97 13.70 3.09
N VAL A 148 -4.72 13.32 4.34
CA VAL A 148 -4.52 11.90 4.69
C VAL A 148 -5.78 11.07 4.42
N THR A 149 -6.96 11.66 4.63
CA THR A 149 -8.24 11.02 4.35
C THR A 149 -8.41 10.76 2.85
N SER A 150 -8.05 11.71 1.99
CA SER A 150 -8.07 11.49 0.53
C SER A 150 -7.07 10.43 0.10
N LEU A 151 -5.89 10.36 0.74
CA LEU A 151 -4.90 9.31 0.49
C LEU A 151 -5.45 7.92 0.82
N LEU A 152 -6.06 7.73 1.98
CA LEU A 152 -6.69 6.45 2.34
C LEU A 152 -7.78 6.06 1.34
N ARG A 153 -8.67 7.00 1.00
CA ARG A 153 -9.75 6.76 0.02
C ARG A 153 -9.18 6.41 -1.35
N TYR A 154 -8.07 7.02 -1.76
CA TYR A 154 -7.37 6.67 -2.99
C TYR A 154 -6.82 5.24 -2.94
N LEU A 155 -6.10 4.85 -1.88
CA LEU A 155 -5.56 3.49 -1.75
C LEU A 155 -6.67 2.43 -1.85
N VAL A 156 -7.78 2.64 -1.13
CA VAL A 156 -8.93 1.74 -1.15
C VAL A 156 -9.61 1.76 -2.52
N GLY A 157 -9.91 2.94 -3.04
CA GLY A 157 -10.60 3.14 -4.31
C GLY A 157 -9.83 2.58 -5.50
N ALA A 158 -8.50 2.78 -5.56
CA ALA A 158 -7.65 2.23 -6.60
C ALA A 158 -7.63 0.70 -6.57
N SER A 159 -7.52 0.08 -5.39
CA SER A 159 -7.60 -1.38 -5.25
C SER A 159 -8.94 -1.94 -5.74
N PHE A 160 -10.06 -1.31 -5.38
CA PHE A 160 -11.38 -1.75 -5.83
C PHE A 160 -11.61 -1.50 -7.33
N LYS A 161 -11.17 -0.34 -7.84
CA LYS A 161 -11.22 -0.03 -9.28
C LYS A 161 -10.47 -1.10 -10.07
N TRP A 162 -9.29 -1.50 -9.61
CA TRP A 162 -8.51 -2.57 -10.23
C TRP A 162 -9.18 -3.94 -10.13
N TYR A 163 -9.76 -4.26 -8.96
CA TYR A 163 -10.55 -5.47 -8.78
C TYR A 163 -11.72 -5.56 -9.76
N TRP A 164 -12.49 -4.49 -9.90
CA TRP A 164 -13.64 -4.46 -10.81
C TRP A 164 -13.22 -4.51 -12.28
N ALA A 165 -12.15 -3.80 -12.65
CA ALA A 165 -11.66 -3.75 -14.04
C ALA A 165 -11.03 -5.08 -14.49
N CYS A 166 -10.15 -5.66 -13.68
CA CYS A 166 -9.33 -6.81 -14.08
C CYS A 166 -9.82 -8.15 -13.50
N ARG A 167 -10.91 -8.14 -12.72
CA ARG A 167 -11.44 -9.32 -12.00
C ARG A 167 -10.43 -9.98 -11.06
N GLY A 168 -9.41 -9.24 -10.63
CA GLY A 168 -8.27 -9.75 -9.87
C GLY A 168 -8.23 -9.23 -8.44
N ARG A 169 -8.07 -10.13 -7.46
CA ARG A 169 -7.99 -9.77 -6.02
C ARG A 169 -6.64 -9.23 -5.56
N ALA A 170 -5.60 -9.35 -6.40
CA ALA A 170 -4.23 -9.09 -6.01
C ALA A 170 -4.01 -7.71 -5.37
N ALA A 171 -4.64 -6.65 -5.91
CA ALA A 171 -4.53 -5.29 -5.36
C ALA A 171 -5.20 -5.15 -3.98
N LEU A 172 -6.35 -5.78 -3.78
CA LEU A 172 -7.06 -5.80 -2.49
C LEU A 172 -6.28 -6.60 -1.44
N ASP A 173 -5.79 -7.77 -1.80
CA ASP A 173 -4.97 -8.60 -0.90
C ASP A 173 -3.65 -7.89 -0.56
N PHE A 174 -3.06 -7.18 -1.51
CA PHE A 174 -1.87 -6.36 -1.26
C PHE A 174 -2.13 -5.18 -0.33
N LEU A 175 -3.25 -4.48 -0.49
CA LEU A 175 -3.69 -3.42 0.43
C LEU A 175 -3.88 -3.99 1.85
N ALA A 176 -4.63 -5.09 2.01
CA ALA A 176 -4.86 -5.71 3.31
C ALA A 176 -3.54 -6.15 3.97
N ARG A 177 -2.64 -6.81 3.22
CA ARG A 177 -1.30 -7.16 3.72
C ARG A 177 -0.49 -5.94 4.13
N SER A 178 -0.53 -4.86 3.37
CA SER A 178 0.23 -3.63 3.66
C SER A 178 -0.28 -2.95 4.93
N VAL A 179 -1.61 -2.89 5.12
CA VAL A 179 -2.25 -2.35 6.33
C VAL A 179 -1.87 -3.18 7.57
N ASN A 180 -1.99 -4.51 7.50
CA ASN A 180 -1.58 -5.40 8.59
C ASN A 180 -0.08 -5.26 8.88
N LYS A 181 0.76 -5.18 7.85
CA LYS A 181 2.22 -5.01 7.99
C LYS A 181 2.58 -3.66 8.62
N ALA A 182 1.89 -2.58 8.28
CA ALA A 182 2.11 -1.27 8.89
C ALA A 182 1.87 -1.31 10.40
N ARG A 183 0.77 -1.94 10.84
CA ARG A 183 0.45 -2.12 12.26
C ARG A 183 1.45 -3.05 12.95
N LYS A 184 1.80 -4.19 12.34
CA LYS A 184 2.82 -5.11 12.89
C LYS A 184 4.18 -4.44 13.07
N LEU A 185 4.62 -3.64 12.09
CA LEU A 185 5.88 -2.90 12.18
C LEU A 185 5.85 -1.86 13.30
N HIS A 186 4.71 -1.18 13.49
CA HIS A 186 4.54 -0.20 14.56
C HIS A 186 4.82 -0.82 15.92
N PHE A 187 4.20 -1.96 16.17
CA PHE A 187 4.37 -2.71 17.40
C PHE A 187 5.72 -3.42 17.56
N ALA A 188 6.42 -3.71 16.47
CA ALA A 188 7.79 -4.24 16.53
C ALA A 188 8.81 -3.21 17.06
N GLY A 189 8.42 -1.93 17.19
CA GLY A 189 9.21 -0.91 17.88
C GLY A 189 10.40 -0.34 17.10
N ASN A 190 10.57 -0.67 15.81
CA ASN A 190 11.64 -0.08 15.00
C ASN A 190 11.26 1.33 14.50
N GLY A 191 11.43 2.32 15.37
CA GLY A 191 11.09 3.72 15.13
C GLY A 191 11.70 4.31 13.85
N ASP A 192 12.97 4.00 13.58
CA ASP A 192 13.69 4.52 12.40
C ASP A 192 13.12 4.00 11.09
N LEU A 193 12.87 2.69 11.01
CA LEU A 193 12.22 2.08 9.86
C LEU A 193 10.82 2.67 9.65
N LEU A 194 10.05 2.85 10.73
CA LEU A 194 8.70 3.44 10.66
C LEU A 194 8.75 4.89 10.19
N ASN A 195 9.68 5.70 10.70
CA ASN A 195 9.88 7.08 10.27
C ASN A 195 10.27 7.14 8.79
N LYS A 196 11.18 6.26 8.35
CA LYS A 196 11.56 6.15 6.93
C LYS A 196 10.38 5.80 6.04
N LEU A 197 9.56 4.82 6.43
CA LEU A 197 8.37 4.41 5.67
C LEU A 197 7.30 5.50 5.64
N MET A 198 7.04 6.15 6.78
CA MET A 198 6.09 7.24 6.88
C MET A 198 6.52 8.42 5.97
N LEU A 199 7.78 8.87 6.07
CA LEU A 199 8.30 9.95 5.23
C LEU A 199 8.28 9.57 3.75
N LYS A 200 8.60 8.32 3.40
CA LYS A 200 8.42 7.80 2.02
C LYS A 200 6.97 7.96 1.56
N GLY A 201 6.00 7.56 2.38
CA GLY A 201 4.58 7.71 2.07
C GLY A 201 4.14 9.15 1.90
N MET A 202 4.58 10.06 2.78
CA MET A 202 4.27 11.49 2.69
C MET A 202 4.84 12.12 1.41
N LYS A 203 6.11 11.80 1.07
CA LYS A 203 6.76 12.28 -0.17
C LYS A 203 6.05 11.77 -1.42
N LYS A 204 5.72 10.48 -1.43
CA LYS A 204 5.05 9.84 -2.56
C LYS A 204 3.61 10.29 -2.75
N ALA A 205 2.94 10.69 -1.67
CA ALA A 205 1.63 11.33 -1.72
C ALA A 205 1.70 12.83 -2.09
N GLY A 206 2.89 13.42 -2.22
CA GLY A 206 3.03 14.86 -2.50
C GLY A 206 2.63 15.76 -1.33
N HIS A 207 2.50 15.23 -0.12
CA HIS A 207 2.12 16.01 1.07
C HIS A 207 3.32 16.73 1.71
N ILE A 208 4.53 16.37 1.31
CA ILE A 208 5.79 17.07 1.65
C ILE A 208 6.69 17.07 0.43
N GLU A 209 7.65 18.01 0.41
CA GLU A 209 8.64 18.10 -0.66
C GLU A 209 9.53 16.86 -0.74
N TRP A 210 9.96 16.55 -1.96
CA TRP A 210 10.80 15.39 -2.25
C TRP A 210 12.22 15.55 -1.67
N SER A 211 12.78 16.74 -1.82
CA SER A 211 14.10 17.17 -1.35
C SER A 211 13.99 18.05 -0.11
N GLY A 212 15.05 18.09 0.70
CA GLY A 212 15.14 18.95 1.88
C GLY A 212 14.98 18.22 3.21
N SER A 213 15.35 18.94 4.28
CA SER A 213 15.20 18.50 5.65
C SER A 213 13.75 18.66 6.08
N VAL A 214 13.12 17.57 6.53
CA VAL A 214 11.72 17.58 6.99
C VAL A 214 11.69 17.20 8.46
N SER A 215 11.14 18.08 9.28
CA SER A 215 10.84 17.77 10.68
C SER A 215 9.53 16.98 10.76
N ILE A 216 9.50 15.89 11.52
CA ILE A 216 8.29 15.09 11.72
C ILE A 216 7.38 15.84 12.71
N PRO A 217 6.15 16.20 12.31
CA PRO A 217 5.18 16.83 13.20
C PRO A 217 4.91 15.97 14.43
N GLU A 218 4.71 16.60 15.60
CA GLU A 218 4.51 15.91 16.88
C GLU A 218 3.40 14.84 16.80
N ALA A 219 2.26 15.17 16.18
CA ALA A 219 1.13 14.26 16.01
C ALA A 219 1.45 13.00 15.17
N LEU A 220 2.54 13.02 14.40
CA LEU A 220 3.00 11.91 13.57
C LEU A 220 4.24 11.22 14.14
N ARG A 221 4.77 11.62 15.30
CA ARG A 221 5.94 10.96 15.88
C ARG A 221 5.61 9.53 16.33
N HIS A 222 6.62 8.66 16.28
CA HIS A 222 6.48 7.31 16.83
C HIS A 222 6.32 7.41 18.35
N ARG A 223 5.41 6.61 18.89
CA ARG A 223 5.30 6.34 20.32
C ARG A 223 5.46 4.83 20.49
N PRO A 224 6.50 4.37 21.19
CA PRO A 224 6.66 2.95 21.47
C PRO A 224 5.44 2.45 22.25
N GLU A 225 4.94 1.29 21.85
CA GLU A 225 3.86 0.59 22.54
C GLU A 225 4.35 -0.80 22.91
N ALA A 226 4.13 -1.19 24.16
CA ALA A 226 4.43 -2.54 24.58
C ALA A 226 3.50 -3.50 23.83
N PHE A 227 4.06 -4.50 23.16
CA PHE A 227 3.28 -5.56 22.57
C PHE A 227 2.68 -6.40 23.70
N SER A 228 1.36 -6.42 23.84
CA SER A 228 0.72 -7.40 24.71
C SER A 228 0.95 -8.79 24.10
N ALA A 229 1.40 -9.75 24.92
CA ALA A 229 1.67 -11.11 24.46
C ALA A 229 0.44 -11.81 23.83
N GLU A 230 -0.75 -11.25 24.03
CA GLU A 230 -2.02 -11.71 23.47
C GLU A 230 -2.14 -11.50 21.95
N ASP A 231 -1.34 -10.63 21.33
CA ASP A 231 -1.34 -10.37 19.88
C ASP A 231 -0.38 -11.28 19.08
N GLN A 232 0.33 -12.20 19.75
CA GLN A 232 1.01 -13.27 19.03
C GLN A 232 -0.01 -14.37 18.68
N ASP A 233 -0.46 -14.36 17.42
CA ASP A 233 -0.96 -15.55 16.73
C ASP A 233 0.16 -16.61 16.76
N ALA A 234 0.25 -17.31 17.89
CA ALA A 234 1.10 -18.45 18.06
C ALA A 234 0.52 -19.54 17.16
N VAL A 235 1.24 -19.87 16.08
CA VAL A 235 0.98 -21.06 15.30
C VAL A 235 1.23 -22.25 16.24
N ALA A 236 0.17 -22.74 16.87
CA ALA A 236 0.20 -24.00 17.59
C ALA A 236 0.42 -25.09 16.55
N PHE A 237 1.67 -25.56 16.42
CA PHE A 237 1.93 -26.80 15.71
C PHE A 237 1.17 -27.90 16.44
N THR A 238 0.06 -28.35 15.86
CA THR A 238 -0.62 -29.56 16.31
C THR A 238 0.38 -30.71 16.10
N PRO A 239 0.89 -31.37 17.16
CA PRO A 239 1.73 -32.53 16.97
C PRO A 239 0.88 -33.55 16.22
N ARG A 240 1.37 -34.05 15.07
CA ARG A 240 0.74 -35.18 14.41
C ARG A 240 0.69 -36.31 15.44
N LEU A 241 -0.53 -36.69 15.83
CA LEU A 241 -0.77 -37.96 16.53
C LEU A 241 -0.10 -39.04 15.68
N ALA A 242 1.01 -39.58 16.20
CA ALA A 242 1.58 -40.80 15.66
C ALA A 242 0.48 -41.86 15.79
N LEU A 243 -0.07 -42.27 14.65
CA LEU A 243 -0.94 -43.42 14.55
C LEU A 243 -0.19 -44.60 15.16
N PHE A 244 -0.57 -44.97 16.38
CA PHE A 244 -0.15 -46.18 17.04
C PHE A 244 -0.72 -47.34 16.23
N THR A 245 0.03 -47.81 15.24
CA THR A 245 -0.27 -49.07 14.56
C THR A 245 -0.15 -50.17 15.60
N ARG A 246 -1.28 -50.64 16.12
CA ARG A 246 -1.37 -51.90 16.86
C ARG A 246 -0.86 -53.01 15.94
N GLY A 247 0.35 -53.49 16.22
CA GLY A 247 0.86 -54.72 15.64
C GLY A 247 -0.05 -55.87 16.03
N CYS A 248 -0.80 -56.38 15.05
CA CYS A 248 -1.51 -57.65 15.15
C CYS A 248 -0.46 -58.76 15.19
N LYS A 249 -0.12 -59.24 16.40
CA LYS A 249 0.76 -60.38 16.60
C LYS A 249 -0.03 -61.66 16.27
N LYS A 250 0.19 -62.21 15.07
CA LYS A 250 -0.12 -63.61 14.78
C LYS A 250 1.11 -64.45 15.18
N GLU A 251 1.01 -65.20 16.27
CA GLU A 251 1.91 -66.30 16.57
C GLU A 251 1.06 -67.56 16.76
N GLY A 252 1.18 -68.46 15.79
CA GLY A 252 0.76 -69.85 15.91
C GLY A 252 1.80 -70.69 15.17
N SER A 253 2.41 -71.64 15.87
CA SER A 253 2.93 -72.95 15.40
C SER A 253 3.87 -73.51 16.47
N VAL A 254 3.40 -74.45 17.31
CA VAL A 254 3.67 -75.90 17.25
C VAL A 254 5.12 -76.27 17.58
N ALA A 255 5.31 -76.91 18.74
CA ALA A 255 6.40 -77.84 18.99
C ALA A 255 5.83 -79.08 19.69
N ALA A 256 5.67 -80.16 18.92
CA ALA A 256 5.45 -81.50 19.43
C ALA A 256 6.80 -82.08 19.86
N SER A 257 6.87 -82.52 21.11
CA SER A 257 7.99 -83.20 21.73
C SER A 257 7.85 -84.71 21.52
N TRP A 258 8.88 -85.33 20.94
CA TRP A 258 9.13 -86.78 20.98
C TRP A 258 10.43 -86.98 21.75
N PHE A 259 10.41 -87.88 22.75
CA PHE A 259 11.48 -88.51 23.56
C PHE A 259 10.85 -88.71 24.95
N TRP A 260 10.55 -89.90 25.48
CA TRP A 260 10.79 -91.31 25.17
C TRP A 260 9.49 -92.10 25.33
#